data_AF-D0VWQ8-F1
#
_entry.id   AF-D0VWQ8-F1
#
_cell.length_a   1.000
_cell.length_b   1.000
_cell.length_c   1.000
_cell.angle_alpha   90.00
_cell.angle_beta   90.00
_cell.angle_gamma   90.00
#
_symmetry.space_group_name_H-M   'P 1'
#
loop_
_entity.id
_entity.type
_entity.pdbx_description
1 polymer ?
#
loop_
_entity_poly.entity_id
_entity_poly.type
_entity_poly.pdbx_seq_one_letter_code
_entity_poly.pdbx_strand_id
1 'polypeptide(L)'
;AADAPAQLDPAGEKLYRSACVVCHASGVANAPKLGDKQAWAPFLAQGADALLATVLKGKGAMPPRGGTAADEATLRAAVAYMMDAAR
;
A
#
# COMPACT_ATOMS: atom_id res chain seq x y z
N ALA A 1 10.56 19.97 12.73
CA ALA A 1 9.82 20.33 11.51
C ALA A 1 9.48 19.04 10.77
N ALA A 2 8.28 18.53 10.98
CA ALA A 2 7.71 17.39 10.27
C ALA A 2 6.21 17.69 10.16
N ASP A 3 5.53 17.19 9.12
CA ASP A 3 4.13 17.46 8.76
C ASP A 3 3.86 18.66 7.84
N ALA A 4 4.56 18.71 6.70
CA ALA A 4 3.85 19.02 5.46
C ALA A 4 3.40 17.66 4.85
N PRO A 5 2.15 17.51 4.37
CA PRO A 5 1.81 16.32 3.62
C PRO A 5 2.68 16.33 2.37
N ALA A 6 3.62 15.39 2.29
CA ALA A 6 4.29 15.13 1.03
C ALA A 6 3.17 14.78 0.05
N GLN A 7 2.99 15.63 -0.96
CA GLN A 7 2.01 15.40 -2.01
C GLN A 7 2.19 13.97 -2.53
N LEU A 8 1.14 13.16 -2.44
CA LEU A 8 1.19 11.78 -2.91
C LEU A 8 1.56 11.77 -4.39
N ASP A 9 2.47 10.88 -4.75
CA ASP A 9 2.81 10.63 -6.15
C ASP A 9 1.60 9.97 -6.85
N PRO A 10 1.04 10.57 -7.93
CA PRO A 10 -0.09 10.02 -8.67
C PRO A 10 0.15 8.60 -9.22
N ALA A 11 1.41 8.19 -9.39
CA ALA A 11 1.77 6.83 -9.79
C ALA A 11 1.26 5.78 -8.78
N GLY A 12 1.15 6.15 -7.50
CA GLY A 12 0.66 5.28 -6.45
C GLY A 12 -0.81 4.92 -6.60
N GLU A 13 -1.67 5.92 -6.78
CA GLU A 13 -3.10 5.68 -7.05
C GLU A 13 -3.29 4.91 -8.36
N LYS A 14 -2.53 5.27 -9.40
CA LYS A 14 -2.59 4.59 -10.70
C LYS A 14 -2.25 3.10 -10.58
N LEU A 15 -1.19 2.75 -9.84
CA LEU A 15 -0.82 1.36 -9.60
C LEU A 15 -1.84 0.63 -8.73
N TYR A 16 -2.36 1.30 -7.69
CA TYR A 16 -3.42 0.73 -6.87
C TYR A 16 -4.61 0.32 -7.74
N ARG A 17 -5.10 1.22 -8.59
CA ARG A 17 -6.26 0.97 -9.45
C ARG A 17 -6.02 -0.10 -10.51
N SER A 18 -4.78 -0.29 -10.99
CA SER A 18 -4.49 -1.27 -12.03
C SER A 18 -4.24 -2.67 -11.50
N ALA A 19 -3.72 -2.81 -10.28
CA ALA A 19 -3.28 -4.11 -9.76
C ALA A 19 -3.71 -4.37 -8.31
N CYS A 20 -3.46 -3.44 -7.39
CA CYS A 20 -3.66 -3.69 -5.97
C CYS A 20 -5.16 -3.77 -5.57
N VAL A 21 -6.02 -3.06 -6.29
CA VAL A 21 -7.47 -2.96 -6.06
C VAL A 21 -8.14 -4.33 -6.08
N VAL A 22 -7.62 -5.28 -6.86
CA VAL A 22 -8.17 -6.64 -7.02
C VAL A 22 -8.32 -7.33 -5.66
N CYS A 23 -7.36 -7.12 -4.76
CA CYS A 23 -7.41 -7.70 -3.42
C CYS A 23 -7.80 -6.68 -2.35
N HIS A 24 -7.30 -5.45 -2.46
CA HIS A 24 -7.42 -4.44 -1.40
C HIS A 24 -8.72 -3.64 -1.44
N ALA A 25 -9.58 -3.78 -2.46
CA ALA A 25 -10.90 -3.14 -2.43
C ALA A 25 -11.89 -3.86 -1.49
N SER A 26 -11.98 -5.19 -1.62
CA SER A 26 -12.94 -6.03 -0.88
C SER A 26 -12.28 -6.89 0.20
N GLY A 27 -10.96 -6.86 0.32
CA GLY A 27 -10.21 -7.64 1.31
C GLY A 27 -10.10 -9.12 0.95
N VAL A 28 -9.88 -9.42 -0.33
CA VAL A 28 -9.71 -10.79 -0.83
C VAL A 28 -8.58 -11.46 -0.06
N ALA A 29 -8.80 -12.72 0.35
CA ALA A 29 -7.83 -13.50 1.13
C ALA A 29 -7.30 -12.77 2.40
N ASN A 30 -8.17 -11.97 3.04
CA ASN A 30 -7.86 -11.15 4.21
C ASN A 30 -6.86 -10.01 3.94
N ALA A 31 -6.78 -9.52 2.70
CA ALA A 31 -6.03 -8.31 2.39
C ALA A 31 -6.61 -7.11 3.17
N PRO A 32 -5.77 -6.21 3.71
CA PRO A 32 -6.26 -5.01 4.39
C PRO A 32 -6.97 -4.10 3.40
N LYS A 33 -8.25 -3.82 3.64
CA LYS A 33 -9.10 -3.02 2.75
C LYS A 33 -8.64 -1.58 2.72
N LEU A 34 -8.58 -0.96 1.55
CA LEU A 34 -8.28 0.47 1.42
C LEU A 34 -9.26 1.28 2.29
N GLY A 35 -8.75 2.21 3.10
CA GLY A 35 -9.56 3.09 3.94
C GLY A 35 -10.09 2.48 5.24
N ASP A 36 -9.84 1.19 5.51
CA ASP A 36 -10.19 0.58 6.79
C ASP A 36 -9.23 1.02 7.90
N LYS A 37 -9.55 2.14 8.54
CA LYS A 37 -8.69 2.76 9.57
C LYS A 37 -8.35 1.79 10.71
N GLN A 38 -9.30 0.93 11.10
CA GLN A 38 -9.09 -0.02 12.20
C GLN A 38 -8.13 -1.14 11.80
N ALA A 39 -8.30 -1.70 10.59
CA ALA A 39 -7.38 -2.70 10.07
C ALA A 39 -5.98 -2.13 9.79
N TRP A 40 -5.89 -0.85 9.42
CA TRP A 40 -4.63 -0.20 9.06
C TRP A 40 -3.83 0.38 10.21
N ALA A 41 -4.44 0.64 11.37
CA ALA A 41 -3.75 1.14 12.56
C ALA A 41 -2.41 0.43 12.88
N PRO A 42 -2.32 -0.92 12.93
CA PRO A 42 -1.05 -1.60 13.18
C PRO A 42 -0.03 -1.46 12.04
N PHE A 43 -0.47 -1.28 10.80
CA PHE A 43 0.41 -1.08 9.63
C PHE A 43 0.95 0.35 9.59
N LEU A 44 0.11 1.34 9.89
CA LEU A 44 0.53 2.73 9.99
C LEU A 44 1.60 2.93 11.06
N ALA A 45 1.52 2.19 12.18
CA ALA A 45 2.53 2.19 13.24
C ALA A 45 3.89 1.61 12.81
N GLN A 46 3.94 0.76 11.78
CA GLN A 46 5.19 0.21 11.24
C GLN A 46 5.93 1.18 10.31
N GLY A 47 5.19 2.11 9.69
CA GLY A 47 5.74 3.06 8.74
C GLY A 47 5.92 2.51 7.32
N ALA A 48 6.15 3.41 6.36
CA ALA A 48 6.12 3.10 4.93
C ALA A 48 7.21 2.12 4.48
N ASP A 49 8.43 2.21 5.02
CA ASP A 49 9.55 1.36 4.58
C ASP A 49 9.34 -0.11 4.97
N ALA A 50 8.80 -0.38 6.16
CA ALA A 50 8.47 -1.73 6.60
C ALA A 50 7.36 -2.37 5.76
N LEU A 51 6.35 -1.58 5.40
CA LEU A 51 5.28 -2.02 4.51
C LEU A 51 5.80 -2.26 3.09
N LEU A 52 6.66 -1.39 2.56
CA LEU A 52 7.28 -1.58 1.26
C LEU A 52 8.14 -2.85 1.22
N ALA A 53 8.93 -3.13 2.25
CA ALA A 53 9.70 -4.37 2.33
C ALA A 53 8.78 -5.61 2.29
N THR A 54 7.62 -5.54 2.96
CA THR A 54 6.60 -6.59 2.90
C THR A 54 5.99 -6.73 1.51
N VAL A 55 5.70 -5.62 0.82
CA VAL A 55 5.20 -5.63 -0.57
C VAL A 55 6.22 -6.22 -1.52
N LEU A 56 7.49 -5.84 -1.41
CA LEU A 56 8.58 -6.35 -2.26
C LEU A 56 8.75 -7.86 -2.11
N LYS A 57 8.71 -8.37 -0.86
CA LYS A 57 8.87 -9.80 -0.56
C LYS A 57 7.62 -10.62 -0.83
N GLY A 58 6.44 -10.02 -0.68
CA GLY A 58 5.17 -10.74 -0.57
C GLY A 58 4.94 -11.30 0.85
N LYS A 59 3.68 -11.57 1.18
CA LYS A 59 3.28 -12.14 2.48
C LYS A 59 1.92 -12.82 2.38
N GLY A 60 1.85 -14.08 2.82
CA GLY A 60 0.62 -14.87 2.74
C GLY A 60 0.12 -14.98 1.31
N ALA A 61 -1.12 -14.56 1.06
CA ALA A 61 -1.72 -14.54 -0.27
C ALA A 61 -1.24 -13.37 -1.16
N MET A 62 -0.53 -12.37 -0.61
CA MET A 62 0.01 -11.27 -1.41
C MET A 62 1.31 -11.70 -2.09
N PRO A 63 1.35 -11.79 -3.44
CA PRO A 63 2.56 -12.17 -4.16
C PRO A 63 3.67 -11.11 -4.03
N PRO A 64 4.95 -11.49 -4.24
CA PRO A 64 6.05 -10.53 -4.32
C PRO A 64 5.73 -9.38 -5.28
N ARG A 65 6.06 -8.15 -4.88
CA ARG A 65 5.79 -6.90 -5.63
C ARG A 65 4.31 -6.67 -5.97
N GLY A 66 3.40 -7.27 -5.19
CA GLY A 66 1.96 -7.24 -5.47
C GLY A 66 1.57 -7.90 -6.80
N GLY A 67 2.43 -8.77 -7.36
CA GLY A 67 2.19 -9.44 -8.63
C GLY A 67 2.41 -8.54 -9.84
N THR A 68 3.17 -7.45 -9.68
CA THR A 68 3.40 -6.45 -10.72
C THR A 68 4.88 -6.39 -11.13
N ALA A 69 5.13 -5.84 -12.32
CA ALA A 69 6.47 -5.48 -12.80
C ALA A 69 6.84 -4.01 -12.48
N ALA A 70 6.02 -3.30 -11.69
CA ALA A 70 6.28 -1.91 -11.30
C ALA A 70 7.62 -1.82 -10.55
N ASP A 71 8.35 -0.72 -10.69
CA ASP A 71 9.59 -0.47 -9.97
C ASP A 71 9.34 -0.17 -8.47
N GLU A 72 10.42 -0.12 -7.68
CA GLU A 72 10.29 0.13 -6.24
C GLU A 72 9.72 1.52 -5.92
N ALA A 73 10.03 2.54 -6.73
CA ALA A 73 9.50 3.89 -6.55
C ALA A 73 7.97 3.91 -6.68
N THR A 74 7.44 3.26 -7.72
CA THR A 74 5.99 3.14 -7.94
C THR A 74 5.32 2.31 -6.84
N LEU A 75 5.98 1.24 -6.36
CA LEU A 75 5.47 0.46 -5.22
C LEU A 75 5.44 1.29 -3.93
N ARG A 76 6.48 2.09 -3.68
CA ARG A 76 6.53 3.01 -2.54
C ARG A 76 5.41 4.06 -2.62
N ALA A 77 5.14 4.59 -3.81
CA ALA A 77 4.02 5.50 -4.04
C ALA A 77 2.66 4.83 -3.76
N ALA A 78 2.47 3.57 -4.18
CA ALA A 78 1.24 2.83 -3.91
C ALA A 78 1.05 2.55 -2.41
N VAL A 79 2.11 2.18 -1.70
CA VAL A 79 2.09 2.03 -0.24
C VAL A 79 1.69 3.34 0.43
N ALA A 80 2.29 4.47 0.04
CA ALA A 80 1.97 5.78 0.58
C ALA A 80 0.50 6.15 0.34
N TYR A 81 -0.02 5.93 -0.88
CA TYR A 81 -1.42 6.15 -1.22
C TYR A 81 -2.37 5.33 -0.34
N MET A 82 -2.08 4.04 -0.16
CA MET A 82 -2.93 3.15 0.63
C MET A 82 -2.89 3.48 2.14
N MET A 83 -1.73 3.87 2.65
CA MET A 83 -1.58 4.36 4.02
C MET A 83 -2.39 5.65 4.24
N ASP A 84 -2.25 6.63 3.34
CA ASP A 84 -2.94 7.91 3.43
C ASP A 84 -4.46 7.76 3.43
N ALA A 85 -4.98 6.93 2.54
CA ALA A 85 -6.40 6.62 2.48
C ALA A 85 -6.97 6.05 3.79
N ALA A 86 -6.11 5.47 4.64
CA ALA A 86 -6.49 4.84 5.90
C ALA A 86 -6.12 5.66 7.16
N ARG A 87 -5.62 6.88 7.00
CA ARG A 87 -5.44 7.84 8.11
C ARG A 87 -6.77 8.48 8.50
#